data_AF-A0A7D6IPI2-F1
#
_entry.id   AF-A0A7D6IPI2-F1
#
_cell.length_a   1.000
_cell.length_b   1.000
_cell.length_c   1.000
_cell.angle_alpha   90.00
_cell.angle_beta   90.00
_cell.angle_gamma   90.00
#
_symmetry.space_group_name_H-M   'P 1'
#
loop_
_entity.id
_entity.type
_entity.pdbx_description
1 polymer ?
#
loop_
_entity_poly.entity_id
_entity_poly.type
_entity_poly.pdbx_seq_one_letter_code
_entity_poly.pdbx_strand_id
1 'polypeptide(L)'
;MSTTTPALPKITGPGLKKEGVVVLQSFFIALFAGIELLIRSGAGIVSGVIICLVLFGGIRFGRKGTTYVAVVTPPLAFAATVLLYLLFTDGINPSRLGLDFIASLAGIAPYLLASALYGWFIFLNEKAKARKPKPRS
;
A
#
# COMPACT_ATOMS: atom_id res chain seq x y z
N MET A 1 -38.30 12.49 11.35
CA MET A 1 -38.08 11.60 10.18
C MET A 1 -36.64 11.09 10.25
N SER A 2 -36.45 9.83 10.64
CA SER A 2 -35.14 9.18 10.72
C SER A 2 -34.72 8.69 9.34
N THR A 3 -33.75 9.36 8.72
CA THR A 3 -33.14 8.96 7.46
C THR A 3 -32.27 7.73 7.67
N THR A 4 -32.84 6.53 7.49
CA THR A 4 -32.08 5.28 7.49
C THR A 4 -31.28 5.20 6.19
N THR A 5 -30.01 5.64 6.23
CA THR A 5 -29.06 5.43 5.14
C THR A 5 -28.99 3.93 4.80
N PRO A 6 -29.21 3.53 3.53
CA PRO A 6 -29.12 2.13 3.14
C PRO A 6 -27.75 1.57 3.53
N ALA A 7 -27.73 0.59 4.43
CA ALA A 7 -26.50 -0.06 4.83
C ALA A 7 -25.95 -0.83 3.62
N LEU A 8 -24.84 -0.35 3.05
CA LEU A 8 -24.10 -1.07 2.01
C LEU A 8 -23.84 -2.51 2.49
N PRO A 9 -23.92 -3.51 1.60
CA PRO A 9 -23.69 -4.90 1.95
C PRO A 9 -22.36 -5.03 2.71
N LYS A 10 -22.45 -5.35 4.00
CA LYS A 10 -21.27 -5.56 4.82
C LYS A 10 -20.68 -6.88 4.38
N ILE A 11 -19.43 -6.89 3.90
CA ILE A 11 -18.71 -8.13 3.63
C ILE A 11 -18.74 -8.97 4.91
N THR A 12 -19.55 -10.02 4.89
CA THR A 12 -19.79 -10.93 6.01
C THR A 12 -18.66 -11.94 6.04
N GLY A 13 -17.79 -11.81 7.03
CA GLY A 13 -16.70 -12.76 7.25
C GLY A 13 -15.61 -12.18 8.15
N PRO A 14 -14.75 -13.04 8.72
CA PRO A 14 -13.53 -12.57 9.34
C PRO A 14 -12.67 -11.86 8.28
N GLY A 15 -12.25 -10.61 8.52
CA GLY A 15 -11.41 -9.87 7.58
C GLY A 15 -10.09 -10.57 7.24
N LEU A 16 -9.29 -9.98 6.36
CA LEU A 16 -8.01 -10.53 5.92
C LEU A 16 -7.01 -10.63 7.10
N LYS A 17 -6.27 -11.74 7.12
CA LYS A 17 -5.08 -11.91 7.95
C LYS A 17 -3.91 -11.08 7.39
N LYS A 18 -2.80 -11.03 8.12
CA LYS A 18 -1.59 -10.27 7.72
C LYS A 18 -1.10 -10.72 6.34
N GLU A 19 -1.02 -12.02 6.13
CA GLU A 19 -0.57 -12.66 4.89
C GLU A 19 -1.51 -12.31 3.73
N GLY A 20 -2.83 -12.34 3.98
CA GLY A 20 -3.83 -11.97 2.98
C GLY A 20 -3.70 -10.50 2.54
N VAL A 21 -3.43 -9.59 3.47
CA VAL A 21 -3.18 -8.17 3.15
C VAL A 21 -1.92 -8.03 2.29
N VAL A 22 -0.84 -8.74 2.65
CA VAL A 22 0.40 -8.71 1.87
C VAL A 22 0.16 -9.19 0.45
N VAL A 23 -0.48 -10.35 0.28
CA VAL A 23 -0.73 -10.94 -1.03
C VAL A 23 -1.60 -10.01 -1.88
N LEU A 24 -2.69 -9.46 -1.32
CA LEU A 24 -3.58 -8.55 -2.02
C LEU A 24 -2.83 -7.34 -2.57
N GLN A 25 -2.07 -6.66 -1.71
CA GLN A 25 -1.38 -5.43 -2.07
C GLN A 25 -0.23 -5.69 -3.06
N SER A 26 0.60 -6.71 -2.79
CA SER A 26 1.71 -7.08 -3.67
C SER A 26 1.23 -7.53 -5.04
N PHE A 27 0.14 -8.31 -5.11
CA PHE A 27 -0.40 -8.79 -6.37
C PHE A 27 -0.88 -7.64 -7.27
N PHE A 28 -1.72 -6.74 -6.73
CA PHE A 28 -2.25 -5.64 -7.52
C PHE A 28 -1.19 -4.61 -7.89
N ILE A 29 -0.25 -4.31 -6.99
CA ILE A 29 0.87 -3.42 -7.31
C ILE A 29 1.74 -4.06 -8.40
N ALA A 30 2.16 -5.31 -8.24
CA ALA A 30 3.00 -5.98 -9.23
C ALA A 30 2.33 -6.06 -10.60
N LEU A 31 1.02 -6.34 -10.64
CA LEU A 31 0.25 -6.39 -11.88
C LEU A 31 0.17 -5.02 -12.56
N PHE A 32 -0.39 -4.01 -11.88
CA PHE A 32 -0.66 -2.72 -12.53
C PHE A 32 0.59 -1.86 -12.70
N ALA A 33 1.46 -1.80 -11.69
CA ALA A 33 2.72 -1.07 -11.81
C ALA A 33 3.66 -1.77 -12.78
N GLY A 34 3.69 -3.12 -12.79
CA GLY A 34 4.46 -3.89 -13.77
C GLY A 34 4.00 -3.64 -15.20
N ILE A 35 2.69 -3.64 -15.46
CA ILE A 35 2.13 -3.31 -16.78
C ILE A 35 2.48 -1.86 -17.18
N GLU A 36 2.35 -0.89 -16.27
CA GLU A 36 2.71 0.51 -16.58
C GLU A 36 4.21 0.65 -16.88
N LEU A 37 5.08 -0.02 -16.12
CA LEU A 37 6.53 -0.06 -16.37
C LEU A 37 6.85 -0.68 -17.73
N LEU A 38 6.17 -1.75 -18.14
CA LEU A 38 6.38 -2.39 -19.44
C LEU A 38 6.00 -1.49 -20.62
N ILE A 39 4.93 -0.70 -20.50
CA ILE A 39 4.42 0.13 -21.59
C ILE A 39 5.14 1.50 -21.65
N ARG A 40 5.43 2.09 -20.49
CA ARG A 40 5.92 3.47 -20.38
C ARG A 40 7.40 3.57 -20.01
N SER A 41 8.05 2.45 -19.68
CA SER A 41 9.42 2.40 -19.15
C SER A 41 9.61 3.26 -17.90
N GLY A 42 8.54 3.51 -17.14
CA GLY A 42 8.59 4.37 -15.96
C GLY A 42 7.29 4.32 -15.16
N ALA A 43 7.41 4.53 -13.85
CA ALA A 43 6.27 4.59 -12.95
C ALA A 43 5.47 5.88 -13.19
N GLY A 44 4.15 5.76 -13.16
CA GLY A 44 3.27 6.88 -13.48
C GLY A 44 2.04 6.97 -12.58
N ILE A 45 1.02 7.66 -13.10
CA ILE A 45 -0.20 7.97 -12.37
C ILE A 45 -0.98 6.71 -12.02
N VAL A 46 -0.93 5.68 -12.87
CA VAL A 46 -1.67 4.43 -12.63
C VAL A 46 -1.08 3.71 -11.42
N SER A 47 0.25 3.56 -11.38
CA SER A 47 0.97 3.00 -10.22
C SER A 47 0.67 3.78 -8.94
N GLY A 48 0.73 5.11 -9.00
CA GLY A 48 0.45 5.98 -7.86
C GLY A 48 -0.97 5.81 -7.31
N VAL A 49 -1.98 5.81 -8.18
CA VAL A 49 -3.38 5.62 -7.77
C VAL A 49 -3.62 4.22 -7.22
N ILE A 50 -3.04 3.19 -7.86
CA ILE A 50 -3.17 1.80 -7.39
C ILE A 50 -2.60 1.64 -5.98
N ILE A 51 -1.44 2.24 -5.68
CA ILE A 51 -0.85 2.24 -4.33
C ILE A 51 -1.83 2.77 -3.28
N CYS A 52 -2.49 3.91 -3.57
CA CYS A 52 -3.48 4.48 -2.66
C CYS A 52 -4.69 3.55 -2.49
N LEU A 53 -5.19 2.97 -3.59
CA LEU A 53 -6.34 2.06 -3.57
C LEU A 53 -6.05 0.77 -2.80
N VAL A 54 -4.90 0.15 -3.00
CA VAL A 54 -4.55 -1.09 -2.31
C VAL A 54 -4.18 -0.86 -0.85
N LEU A 55 -3.64 0.32 -0.50
CA LEU A 55 -3.49 0.72 0.90
C LEU A 55 -4.87 0.82 1.57
N PHE A 56 -5.79 1.54 0.94
CA PHE A 56 -7.17 1.66 1.43
C PHE A 56 -7.85 0.29 1.56
N GLY A 57 -7.73 -0.57 0.55
CA GLY A 57 -8.25 -1.93 0.56
C GLY A 57 -7.64 -2.78 1.69
N GLY A 58 -6.32 -2.73 1.86
CA GLY A 58 -5.61 -3.47 2.92
C GLY A 58 -6.04 -3.05 4.34
N ILE A 59 -6.24 -1.75 4.56
CA ILE A 59 -6.74 -1.23 5.84
C ILE A 59 -8.21 -1.60 6.03
N ARG A 60 -9.04 -1.50 4.99
CA ARG A 60 -10.49 -1.70 5.11
C ARG A 60 -10.88 -3.17 5.26
N PHE A 61 -10.21 -4.05 4.53
CA PHE A 61 -10.49 -5.49 4.54
C PHE A 61 -9.69 -6.24 5.60
N GLY A 62 -8.64 -5.64 6.15
CA GLY A 62 -7.80 -6.22 7.21
C GLY A 62 -8.50 -6.32 8.57
N ARG A 63 -8.10 -7.31 9.37
CA ARG A 63 -8.53 -7.43 10.79
C ARG A 63 -7.74 -6.47 11.68
N LYS A 64 -8.21 -6.25 12.91
CA LYS A 64 -7.44 -5.52 13.93
C LYS A 64 -6.03 -6.12 14.06
N GLY A 65 -5.01 -5.28 13.97
CA GLY A 65 -3.61 -5.70 14.01
C GLY A 65 -2.95 -5.96 12.65
N THR A 66 -3.67 -5.85 11.52
CA THR A 66 -3.08 -5.91 10.18
C THR A 66 -2.73 -4.53 9.61
N THR A 67 -3.16 -3.44 10.26
CA THR A 67 -2.95 -2.06 9.79
C THR A 67 -1.47 -1.75 9.57
N TYR A 68 -0.57 -2.18 10.46
CA TYR A 68 0.88 -2.01 10.26
C TYR A 68 1.36 -2.62 8.94
N VAL A 69 0.94 -3.86 8.67
CA VAL A 69 1.30 -4.58 7.43
C VAL A 69 0.72 -3.87 6.22
N ALA A 70 -0.55 -3.44 6.30
CA ALA A 70 -1.21 -2.71 5.22
C ALA A 70 -0.52 -1.39 4.84
N VAL A 71 0.19 -0.75 5.77
CA VAL A 71 0.90 0.52 5.56
C VAL A 71 2.30 0.31 4.99
N VAL A 72 2.99 -0.75 5.41
CA VAL A 72 4.39 -1.00 5.02
C VAL A 72 4.49 -1.81 3.74
N THR A 73 3.49 -2.63 3.41
CA THR A 73 3.53 -3.45 2.21
C THR A 73 3.49 -2.65 0.91
N PRO A 74 2.65 -1.61 0.71
CA PRO A 74 2.63 -0.88 -0.56
C PRO A 74 3.98 -0.31 -1.02
N PRO A 75 4.77 0.40 -0.18
CA PRO A 75 6.09 0.86 -0.59
C PRO A 75 7.07 -0.30 -0.85
N LEU A 76 7.03 -1.36 -0.04
CA LEU A 76 7.89 -2.54 -0.24
C LEU A 76 7.56 -3.30 -1.51
N ALA A 77 6.28 -3.51 -1.79
CA ALA A 77 5.79 -4.20 -2.98
C ALA A 77 6.17 -3.43 -4.24
N PHE A 78 5.95 -2.11 -4.25
CA PHE A 78 6.32 -1.28 -5.39
C PHE A 78 7.83 -1.28 -5.62
N ALA A 79 8.62 -1.10 -4.57
CA ALA A 79 10.08 -1.18 -4.65
C ALA A 79 10.54 -2.53 -5.21
N ALA A 80 9.98 -3.63 -4.72
CA ALA A 80 10.31 -4.97 -5.22
C ALA A 80 9.92 -5.13 -6.71
N THR A 81 8.75 -4.65 -7.12
CA THR A 81 8.30 -4.70 -8.52
C THR A 81 9.24 -3.92 -9.44
N VAL A 82 9.60 -2.68 -9.09
CA VAL A 82 10.51 -1.86 -9.89
C VAL A 82 11.90 -2.50 -9.94
N LEU A 83 12.43 -2.94 -8.79
CA LEU A 83 13.76 -3.55 -8.73
C LEU A 83 13.84 -4.81 -9.61
N LEU A 84 12.81 -5.65 -9.55
CA LEU A 84 12.73 -6.87 -10.35
C LEU A 84 12.59 -6.55 -11.84
N TYR A 85 11.78 -5.54 -12.20
CA TYR A 85 11.67 -5.07 -13.57
C TYR A 85 13.01 -4.58 -14.13
N LEU A 86 13.71 -3.71 -13.39
CA LEU A 86 15.02 -3.17 -13.79
C LEU A 86 16.08 -4.27 -13.86
N LEU A 87 16.05 -5.23 -12.95
CA LEU A 87 16.98 -6.36 -13.00
C LEU A 87 16.81 -7.20 -14.27
N PHE A 88 15.57 -7.42 -14.72
CA PHE A 88 15.29 -8.17 -15.95
C PHE A 88 15.54 -7.37 -17.23
N THR A 89 15.45 -6.04 -17.19
CA THR A 89 15.59 -5.18 -18.38
C THR A 89 17.01 -4.64 -18.56
N ASP A 90 17.65 -4.19 -17.49
CA ASP A 90 18.97 -3.54 -17.52
C ASP A 90 20.13 -4.43 -17.03
N GLY A 91 19.83 -5.57 -16.41
CA GLY A 91 20.82 -6.47 -15.82
C GLY A 91 21.50 -5.88 -14.56
N ILE A 92 22.66 -6.43 -14.18
CA ILE A 92 23.35 -6.05 -12.93
C ILE A 92 24.32 -4.89 -13.20
N ASN A 93 23.77 -3.70 -13.46
CA ASN A 93 24.54 -2.46 -13.63
C ASN A 93 24.24 -1.50 -12.46
N PRO A 94 24.99 -1.55 -11.35
CA PRO A 94 24.59 -0.91 -10.10
C PRO A 94 24.36 0.61 -10.21
N SER A 95 25.14 1.30 -11.04
CA SER A 95 24.99 2.74 -11.27
C SER A 95 23.68 3.10 -11.99
N ARG A 96 23.29 2.33 -13.01
CA ARG A 96 22.08 2.58 -13.80
C ARG A 96 20.84 2.12 -13.05
N LEU A 97 20.91 0.91 -12.51
CA LEU A 97 19.85 0.28 -11.71
C LEU A 97 19.47 1.16 -10.52
N GLY A 98 20.46 1.72 -9.80
CA GLY A 98 20.20 2.64 -8.70
C GLY A 98 19.52 3.94 -9.13
N LEU A 99 19.98 4.55 -10.23
CA LEU A 99 19.40 5.79 -10.74
C LEU A 99 17.96 5.60 -11.23
N ASP A 100 17.70 4.57 -12.02
CA ASP A 100 16.38 4.30 -12.60
C ASP A 100 15.38 3.84 -11.53
N PHE A 101 15.88 3.15 -10.50
CA PHE A 101 15.09 2.80 -9.32
C PHE A 101 14.65 4.03 -8.53
N ILE A 102 15.59 4.96 -8.25
CA ILE A 102 15.28 6.22 -7.55
C ILE A 102 14.36 7.09 -8.40
N ALA A 103 14.58 7.16 -9.72
CA ALA A 103 13.73 7.91 -10.63
C ALA A 103 12.29 7.40 -10.62
N SER A 104 12.11 6.07 -10.62
CA SER A 104 10.80 5.43 -10.53
C SER A 104 10.11 5.71 -9.19
N LEU A 105 10.84 5.65 -8.07
CA LEU A 105 10.33 6.01 -6.75
C LEU A 105 9.95 7.50 -6.66
N ALA A 106 10.79 8.38 -7.21
CA ALA A 106 10.55 9.82 -7.24
C ALA A 106 9.28 10.16 -8.03
N GLY A 107 9.04 9.46 -9.14
CA GLY A 107 7.83 9.65 -9.97
C GLY A 107 6.52 9.41 -9.22
N ILE A 108 6.52 8.51 -8.24
CA ILE A 108 5.33 8.18 -7.44
C ILE A 108 5.40 8.66 -5.98
N ALA A 109 6.46 9.38 -5.62
CA ALA A 109 6.69 9.92 -4.28
C ALA A 109 5.46 10.65 -3.67
N PRO A 110 4.71 11.52 -4.38
CA PRO A 110 3.55 12.18 -3.78
C PRO A 110 2.47 11.18 -3.35
N TYR A 111 2.25 10.10 -4.13
CA TYR A 111 1.28 9.05 -3.80
C TYR A 111 1.75 8.20 -2.62
N LEU A 112 3.05 7.85 -2.59
CA LEU A 112 3.65 7.14 -1.47
C LEU A 112 3.56 7.96 -0.17
N LEU A 113 3.87 9.25 -0.22
CA LEU A 113 3.80 10.14 0.94
C LEU A 113 2.35 10.28 1.41
N ALA A 114 1.40 10.56 0.52
CA ALA A 114 -0.01 10.70 0.88
C ALA A 114 -0.58 9.42 1.49
N SER A 115 -0.31 8.27 0.87
CA SER A 115 -0.75 6.95 1.35
C SER A 115 -0.10 6.56 2.67
N ALA A 116 1.20 6.83 2.84
CA ALA A 116 1.91 6.59 4.10
C ALA A 116 1.35 7.48 5.23
N LEU A 117 1.18 8.78 5.00
CA LEU A 117 0.62 9.70 6.00
C LEU A 117 -0.76 9.24 6.46
N TYR A 118 -1.65 8.91 5.52
CA TYR A 118 -2.98 8.40 5.83
C TYR A 118 -2.92 7.07 6.60
N GLY A 119 -2.12 6.13 6.11
CA GLY A 119 -1.98 4.80 6.71
C GLY A 119 -1.43 4.83 8.14
N TRP A 120 -0.35 5.58 8.36
CA TRP A 120 0.26 5.75 9.68
C TRP A 120 -0.66 6.50 10.64
N PHE A 121 -1.39 7.51 10.17
CA PHE A 121 -2.38 8.20 10.98
C PHE A 121 -3.43 7.23 11.53
N ILE A 122 -3.99 6.35 10.68
CA ILE A 122 -4.95 5.33 11.11
C ILE A 122 -4.33 4.39 12.14
N PHE A 123 -3.14 3.85 11.85
CA PHE A 123 -2.47 2.92 12.76
C PHE A 123 -2.19 3.52 14.14
N LEU A 124 -1.68 4.75 14.19
CA LEU A 124 -1.40 5.45 15.44
C LEU A 124 -2.69 5.79 16.19
N ASN A 125 -3.76 6.17 15.49
CA ASN A 125 -5.07 6.42 16.08
C ASN A 125 -5.67 5.15 16.69
N GLU A 126 -5.57 4.01 16.01
CA GLU A 126 -5.97 2.71 16.57
C GLU A 126 -5.17 2.34 17.82
N LYS A 127 -3.85 2.56 17.79
CA LYS A 127 -3.00 2.33 18.97
C LYS A 127 -3.33 3.27 20.13
N ALA A 128 -3.63 4.54 19.86
CA ALA A 128 -4.02 5.50 20.88
C ALA A 128 -5.32 5.09 21.57
N LYS A 129 -6.34 4.69 20.79
CA LYS A 129 -7.64 4.21 21.31
C LYS A 129 -7.54 2.90 22.08
N ALA A 130 -6.56 2.05 21.75
CA ALA A 130 -6.35 0.77 22.43
C ALA A 130 -5.64 0.92 23.79
N ARG A 131 -4.94 2.03 24.05
CA ARG A 131 -4.36 2.28 25.37
C ARG A 131 -5.46 2.69 26.35
N LYS A 132 -5.78 1.81 27.30
CA LYS A 132 -6.62 2.17 28.46
C LYS A 132 -5.90 3.24 29.29
N PRO A 133 -6.62 4.22 29.88
CA PRO A 133 -5.98 5.20 30.76
C PRO A 133 -5.30 4.48 31.93
N LYS A 134 -4.08 4.91 32.26
CA LYS A 134 -3.36 4.42 33.45
C LYS A 134 -4.25 4.70 34.66
N PRO A 135 -4.59 3.71 35.51
CA PRO A 135 -5.32 3.99 36.73
C PRO A 135 -4.51 5.03 37.51
N ARG A 136 -5.13 6.16 37.83
CA ARG A 136 -4.56 7.12 38.76
C ARG A 136 -4.54 6.42 40.12
N SER A 137 -3.35 6.00 40.55
CA SER A 137 -3.07 5.63 41.95
C SER A 137 -3.09 6.88 42.81
#